data_AF-A0A7J4IM78-F1
#
_entry.id   AF-A0A7J4IM78-F1
#
_cell.length_a   1.000
_cell.length_b   1.000
_cell.length_c   1.000
_cell.angle_alpha   90.00
_cell.angle_beta   90.00
_cell.angle_gamma   90.00
#
_symmetry.space_group_name_H-M   'P 1'
#
loop_
_entity.id
_entity.type
_entity.pdbx_description
1 polymer ?
#
loop_
_entity_poly.entity_id
_entity_poly.type
_entity_poly.pdbx_seq_one_letter_code
_entity_poly.pdbx_strand_id
1 'polypeptide(L)'
;MNFTTIADVGTWFDNSGLVDWEWFEGFNKNDLIEYIWRRFDSREDDDDGNEMFWKGDEPTPVDEVLAAYLREHGENPADYSL
;
A
#
# COMPACT_ATOMS: atom_id res chain seq x y z
N MET A 1 9.45 -8.91 -2.77
CA MET A 1 9.84 -8.54 -1.41
C MET A 1 8.85 -9.16 -0.43
N ASN A 2 9.31 -10.03 0.47
CA ASN A 2 8.44 -10.62 1.49
C ASN A 2 8.29 -9.69 2.69
N PHE A 3 7.08 -9.62 3.23
CA PHE A 3 6.78 -8.97 4.49
C PHE A 3 6.91 -10.01 5.60
N THR A 4 8.08 -10.09 6.20
CA THR A 4 8.34 -10.97 7.35
C THR A 4 8.18 -10.25 8.69
N THR A 5 8.27 -8.93 8.66
CA THR A 5 8.05 -8.03 9.78
C THR A 5 7.28 -6.78 9.33
N ILE A 6 6.63 -6.11 10.28
CA ILE A 6 5.98 -4.82 10.00
C ILE A 6 6.98 -3.76 9.48
N ALA A 7 8.27 -3.86 9.86
CA ALA A 7 9.32 -2.97 9.38
C ALA A 7 9.62 -3.15 7.88
N ASP A 8 9.36 -4.33 7.32
CA ASP A 8 9.51 -4.59 5.89
C ASP A 8 8.49 -3.77 5.08
N VAL A 9 7.24 -3.71 5.56
CA VAL A 9 6.19 -2.87 4.96
C VAL A 9 6.53 -1.38 5.11
N GLY A 10 7.05 -0.98 6.27
CA GLY A 10 7.53 0.39 6.48
C GLY A 10 8.67 0.77 5.54
N THR A 11 9.59 -0.15 5.29
CA THR A 11 10.68 0.03 4.33
C THR A 11 10.13 0.16 2.91
N TRP A 12 9.15 -0.65 2.52
CA TRP A 12 8.47 -0.47 1.22
C TRP A 12 7.84 0.92 1.11
N PHE A 13 7.08 1.38 2.12
CA PHE A 13 6.46 2.71 2.10
C PHE A 13 7.49 3.83 1.93
N ASP A 14 8.62 3.72 2.63
CA ASP A 14 9.71 4.72 2.54
C ASP A 14 10.38 4.78 1.17
N ASN A 15 10.16 3.77 0.30
CA ASN A 15 10.74 3.68 -1.03
C ASN A 15 9.71 3.74 -2.17
N SER A 16 8.40 3.78 -1.89
CA SER A 16 7.33 3.69 -2.90
C SER A 16 6.91 5.03 -3.51
N GLY A 17 7.58 6.14 -3.17
CA GLY A 17 7.20 7.50 -3.60
C GLY A 17 5.97 8.09 -2.88
N LEU A 18 5.26 7.27 -2.10
CA LEU A 18 4.13 7.67 -1.25
C LEU A 18 4.50 8.68 -0.16
N VAL A 19 5.78 8.77 0.20
CA VAL A 19 6.30 9.75 1.17
C VAL A 19 6.07 11.18 0.67
N ASP A 20 6.07 11.39 -0.64
CA ASP A 20 5.94 12.71 -1.26
C ASP A 20 4.48 13.11 -1.55
N TRP A 21 3.52 12.24 -1.23
CA TRP A 21 2.10 12.53 -1.45
C TRP A 21 1.56 13.53 -0.42
N GLU A 22 0.66 14.41 -0.89
CA GLU A 22 -0.14 15.25 0.00
C GLU A 22 -1.33 14.44 0.54
N TRP A 23 -1.10 13.77 1.67
CA TRP A 23 -2.12 12.96 2.33
C TRP A 23 -3.22 13.81 2.98
N PHE A 24 -4.38 13.20 3.17
CA PHE A 24 -5.52 13.80 3.86
C PHE A 24 -5.19 14.22 5.30
N GLU A 25 -5.98 15.15 5.85
CA GLU A 25 -5.81 15.61 7.22
C GLU A 25 -6.01 14.47 8.22
N GLY A 26 -4.99 14.22 9.04
CA GLY A 26 -5.00 13.13 10.03
C GLY A 26 -4.42 11.81 9.53
N PHE A 27 -3.85 11.75 8.32
CA PHE A 27 -3.09 10.60 7.86
C PHE A 27 -1.98 10.21 8.82
N ASN A 28 -1.84 8.91 9.06
CA ASN A 28 -0.77 8.33 9.86
C ASN A 28 -0.10 7.18 9.10
N LYS A 29 1.17 7.38 8.75
CA LYS A 29 2.00 6.36 8.09
C LYS A 29 1.92 4.99 8.77
N ASN A 30 1.95 4.92 10.09
CA ASN A 30 1.94 3.64 10.81
C ASN A 30 0.60 2.90 10.65
N ASP A 31 -0.49 3.63 10.47
CA ASP A 31 -1.81 3.04 10.24
C ASP A 31 -1.89 2.35 8.87
N LEU A 32 -1.40 3.01 7.80
CA LEU A 32 -1.27 2.38 6.48
C LEU A 32 -0.31 1.17 6.49
N ILE A 33 0.81 1.28 7.18
CA ILE A 33 1.76 0.16 7.33
C ILE A 33 1.08 -1.03 8.01
N GLU A 34 0.37 -0.80 9.12
CA GLU A 34 -0.38 -1.84 9.80
C GLU A 34 -1.50 -2.41 8.93
N TYR A 35 -2.18 -1.56 8.15
CA TYR A 35 -3.24 -1.95 7.23
C TYR A 35 -2.75 -2.99 6.22
N ILE A 36 -1.60 -2.72 5.58
CA ILE A 36 -0.97 -3.59 4.58
C ILE A 36 -0.42 -4.85 5.25
N TRP A 37 0.33 -4.71 6.35
CA TRP A 37 0.92 -5.82 7.10
C TRP A 37 -0.09 -6.89 7.51
N ARG A 38 -1.30 -6.48 7.91
CA ARG A 38 -2.35 -7.42 8.34
C ARG A 38 -3.00 -8.16 7.18
N ARG A 39 -2.89 -7.65 5.95
CA ARG A 39 -3.62 -8.14 4.77
C ARG A 39 -2.74 -8.92 3.79
N PHE A 40 -1.47 -8.57 3.66
CA PHE A 40 -0.59 -9.11 2.62
C PHE A 40 0.69 -9.72 3.20
N ASP A 41 1.22 -10.72 2.51
CA ASP A 41 2.43 -11.45 2.89
C ASP A 41 3.67 -10.94 2.14
N SER A 42 3.50 -10.31 0.97
CA SER A 42 4.60 -9.81 0.14
C SER A 42 4.15 -8.77 -0.89
N ARG A 43 5.14 -8.15 -1.56
CA ARG A 43 5.02 -7.26 -2.72
C ARG A 43 5.94 -7.71 -3.84
N GLU A 44 5.46 -7.80 -5.08
CA GLU A 44 6.27 -8.08 -6.26
C GLU A 44 5.78 -7.25 -7.45
N ASP A 45 6.66 -6.97 -8.41
CA ASP A 45 6.25 -6.34 -9.67
C ASP A 45 5.79 -7.45 -10.62
N ASP A 46 4.68 -7.24 -11.34
CA ASP A 46 4.25 -8.16 -12.39
C ASP A 46 5.13 -8.05 -13.65
N ASP A 47 4.84 -8.87 -14.67
CA ASP A 47 5.60 -8.89 -15.93
C ASP A 47 5.54 -7.55 -16.70
N ASP A 48 4.52 -6.72 -16.41
CA ASP A 48 4.32 -5.41 -17.01
C ASP A 48 4.93 -4.28 -16.15
N GLY A 49 5.50 -4.61 -15.00
CA GLY A 49 6.15 -3.68 -14.07
C GLY A 49 5.19 -2.98 -13.10
N ASN A 50 3.94 -3.44 -12.97
CA ASN A 50 3.00 -2.91 -12.00
C ASN A 50 3.27 -3.52 -10.62
N GLU A 51 3.22 -2.70 -9.57
CA GLU A 51 3.39 -3.20 -8.21
C GLU A 51 2.15 -3.98 -7.76
N MET A 52 2.38 -5.18 -7.24
CA MET A 52 1.34 -6.08 -6.74
C MET A 52 1.64 -6.45 -5.29
N PHE A 53 0.63 -6.41 -4.43
CA PHE A 53 0.66 -7.10 -3.14
C PHE A 53 0.08 -8.50 -3.25
N TRP A 54 0.63 -9.44 -2.49
CA TRP A 54 0.23 -10.84 -2.54
C TRP A 54 -0.23 -11.36 -1.18
N LYS A 55 -1.28 -12.17 -1.18
CA LYS A 55 -1.74 -12.95 -0.04
C LYS A 55 -1.80 -14.43 -0.45
N GLY A 56 -0.82 -15.22 -0.02
CA GLY A 56 -0.58 -16.53 -0.66
C GLY A 56 -0.36 -16.36 -2.18
N ASP A 57 -1.20 -17.00 -2.98
CA ASP A 57 -1.14 -16.95 -4.46
C ASP A 57 -2.09 -15.89 -5.08
N GLU A 58 -2.71 -15.04 -4.25
CA GLU A 58 -3.68 -14.03 -4.70
C GLU A 58 -3.00 -12.65 -4.84
N PRO A 59 -2.77 -12.16 -6.07
CA PRO A 59 -2.25 -10.81 -6.29
C PRO A 59 -3.35 -9.76 -6.21
N THR A 60 -3.00 -8.57 -5.75
CA THR A 60 -3.84 -7.36 -5.76
C THR A 60 -2.97 -6.16 -6.11
N PRO A 61 -3.33 -5.34 -7.12
CA PRO A 61 -2.56 -4.14 -7.46
C PRO A 61 -2.41 -3.20 -6.27
N VAL A 62 -1.23 -2.62 -6.08
CA VAL A 62 -0.98 -1.65 -5.00
C VAL A 62 -1.97 -0.49 -5.06
N ASP A 63 -2.26 0.02 -6.26
CA ASP A 63 -3.21 1.12 -6.47
C ASP A 63 -4.62 0.78 -5.96
N GLU A 64 -5.09 -0.46 -6.17
CA GLU A 64 -6.37 -0.92 -5.65
C GLU A 64 -6.37 -0.99 -4.11
N VAL A 65 -5.26 -1.41 -3.52
CA VAL A 65 -5.10 -1.47 -2.05
C VAL A 65 -5.08 -0.07 -1.44
N LEU A 66 -4.37 0.87 -2.05
CA LEU A 66 -4.34 2.26 -1.62
C LEU A 66 -5.71 2.93 -1.79
N ALA A 67 -6.39 2.68 -2.90
CA ALA A 67 -7.73 3.18 -3.14
C ALA A 67 -8.74 2.60 -2.12
N ALA A 68 -8.61 1.34 -1.73
CA ALA A 68 -9.42 0.74 -0.67
C ALA A 68 -9.15 1.40 0.69
N TYR A 69 -7.87 1.60 1.05
CA TYR A 69 -7.48 2.30 2.27
C TYR A 69 -8.09 3.72 2.33
N LEU A 70 -7.93 4.51 1.26
CA LEU A 70 -8.49 5.87 1.19
C LEU A 70 -10.01 5.88 1.38
N ARG A 71 -10.74 4.97 0.72
CA ARG A 71 -12.20 4.85 0.88
C ARG A 71 -12.61 4.49 2.31
N GLU A 72 -11.85 3.64 3.00
CA GLU A 72 -12.11 3.30 4.41
C GLU A 72 -11.97 4.53 5.33
N HIS A 73 -11.18 5.52 4.94
CA HIS A 73 -11.00 6.79 5.65
C HIS A 73 -11.93 7.91 5.15
N GLY A 74 -12.83 7.62 4.20
CA GLY A 74 -13.77 8.60 3.65
C GLY A 74 -13.20 9.48 2.53
N GLU A 75 -12.00 9.18 2.07
CA GLU A 75 -11.32 9.90 0.99
C GLU A 75 -11.70 9.36 -0.39
N ASN A 76 -11.56 10.21 -1.41
CA ASN A 76 -11.80 9.84 -2.81
C ASN A 76 -10.46 9.49 -3.50
N PRO A 77 -10.23 8.23 -3.91
CA PRO A 77 -8.96 7.83 -4.53
C PRO A 77 -8.58 8.60 -5.80
N ALA A 78 -9.58 9.11 -6.54
CA ALA A 78 -9.32 9.89 -7.74
C ALA A 78 -8.56 11.20 -7.47
N ASP A 79 -8.63 11.73 -6.24
CA ASP A 79 -7.88 12.92 -5.82
C ASP A 79 -6.37 12.63 -5.72
N TYR A 80 -6.00 11.35 -5.70
CA TYR A 80 -4.63 10.82 -5.63
C TYR A 80 -4.17 10.19 -6.96
N SER A 81 -4.95 10.36 -8.04
CA SER A 81 -4.70 9.73 -9.35
C SER A 81 -4.75 8.19 -9.35
N LEU A 82 -5.57 7.61 -8.46
CA LEU A 82 -5.86 6.18 -8.34
C LEU A 82 -7.24 5.79 -8.87
#